data_AF-J4CDX4-F1
#
_entry.id   AF-J4CDX4-F1
#
_cell.length_a   1.000
_cell.length_b   1.000
_cell.length_c   1.000
_cell.angle_alpha   90.00
_cell.angle_beta   90.00
_cell.angle_gamma   90.00
#
_symmetry.space_group_name_H-M   'P 1'
#
loop_
_entity.id
_entity.type
_entity.pdbx_description
1 polymer ?
#
loop_
_entity_poly.entity_id
_entity_poly.type
_entity_poly.pdbx_seq_one_letter_code
_entity_poly.pdbx_strand_id
1 'polypeptide(L)' 'MTASEDEDDLLLDSVIKETWTCHYVPGANLPSCKEDTKVVGHDCKYCKRRFCIKHRAPETHGCSTKPVKLTKYGRPKLKK' A
#
# COMPACT_ATOMS: atom_id res chain seq x y z
N MET A 1 35.51 -0.98 -4.01
CA MET A 1 34.52 -0.65 -2.96
C MET A 1 34.06 0.74 -3.30
N THR A 2 33.06 0.83 -4.18
CA THR A 2 32.72 2.07 -4.87
C THR A 2 31.72 2.83 -4.03
N ALA A 3 32.02 4.10 -3.75
CA ALA A 3 31.20 4.98 -2.92
C ALA A 3 29.76 5.20 -3.42
N SER A 4 29.43 4.68 -4.60
CA SER A 4 28.09 4.68 -5.18
C SER A 4 27.16 3.62 -4.60
N GLU A 5 27.70 2.49 -4.14
CA GLU A 5 26.91 1.34 -3.63
C GLU A 5 26.15 1.70 -2.33
N ASP A 6 26.77 2.52 -1.46
CA ASP A 6 26.14 2.96 -0.21
C ASP A 6 24.99 3.96 -0.42
N GLU A 7 25.01 4.73 -1.52
CA GLU A 7 23.97 5.73 -1.82
C GLU A 7 22.69 5.07 -2.36
N ASP A 8 22.85 4.01 -3.16
CA ASP A 8 21.71 3.28 -3.71
C ASP A 8 21.00 2.41 -2.66
N ASP A 9 21.74 1.81 -1.73
CA ASP A 9 21.19 1.10 -0.57
C ASP A 9 20.33 2.01 0.32
N LEU A 10 20.78 3.25 0.58
CA LEU A 10 20.03 4.23 1.36
C LEU A 10 18.72 4.65 0.66
N LEU A 11 18.74 4.75 -0.67
CA LEU A 11 17.56 5.07 -1.47
C LEU A 11 16.57 3.91 -1.45
N LEU A 12 17.06 2.67 -1.56
CA LEU A 12 16.23 1.46 -1.52
C LEU A 12 15.53 1.32 -0.15
N ASP A 13 16.24 1.55 0.94
CA ASP A 13 15.70 1.44 2.30
C ASP A 13 14.61 2.50 2.59
N SER A 14 14.72 3.68 1.99
CA SER A 14 13.68 4.73 2.06
C SER A 14 12.38 4.29 1.38
N VAL A 15 12.46 3.76 0.15
CA VAL A 15 11.30 3.27 -0.60
C VAL A 15 10.64 2.09 0.13
N ILE A 16 11.44 1.19 0.66
CA ILE A 16 10.97 0.04 1.43
C ILE A 16 10.15 0.51 2.65
N LYS A 17 10.66 1.47 3.42
CA LYS A 17 9.94 2.04 4.58
C LYS A 17 8.62 2.69 4.19
N GLU A 18 8.57 3.38 3.05
CA GLU A 18 7.34 4.04 2.59
C GLU A 18 6.24 3.03 2.21
N THR A 19 6.62 1.89 1.61
CA THR A 19 5.67 0.86 1.16
C THR A 19 5.09 -0.01 2.28
N TRP A 20 5.63 0.06 3.49
CA TRP A 20 5.33 -0.86 4.59
C TRP A 20 4.32 -0.32 5.60
N THR A 21 3.35 0.47 5.16
CA THR A 21 2.28 1.00 6.02
C THR A 21 0.90 0.51 5.58
N CYS A 22 -0.01 0.34 6.54
CA CYS A 22 -1.38 -0.06 6.25
C CYS A 22 -2.15 1.07 5.56
N HIS A 23 -2.69 0.85 4.35
CA HIS A 23 -3.46 1.85 3.61
C HIS A 23 -4.94 1.94 4.07
N TYR A 24 -5.27 1.58 5.31
CA TYR A 24 -6.64 1.68 5.81
C TYR A 24 -6.97 3.12 6.19
N VAL A 25 -7.89 3.74 5.44
CA VAL A 25 -8.42 5.08 5.69
C VAL A 25 -9.94 4.94 5.83
N PRO A 26 -10.44 4.74 7.06
CA PRO A 26 -11.87 4.83 7.31
C PRO A 26 -12.31 6.30 7.11
N GLY A 27 -13.56 6.52 6.71
CA GLY A 27 -14.07 7.84 6.31
C GLY A 27 -13.84 8.97 7.34
N ALA A 28 -14.20 10.20 6.97
CA ALA A 28 -13.78 11.49 7.54
C ALA A 28 -13.69 11.69 9.08
N ASN A 29 -14.20 10.75 9.91
CA ASN A 29 -14.21 10.85 11.36
C ASN A 29 -13.44 9.72 12.09
N LEU A 30 -12.76 8.82 11.39
CA LEU A 30 -12.05 7.70 12.04
C LEU A 30 -10.55 7.71 11.68
N PRO A 31 -9.65 7.44 12.64
CA PRO A 31 -8.21 7.49 12.37
C PRO A 31 -7.79 6.42 11.36
N SER A 32 -6.96 6.82 10.41
CA SER A 32 -6.26 5.90 9.51
C SER A 32 -5.37 4.93 10.29
N CYS A 33 -5.27 3.68 9.83
CA CYS A 33 -4.40 2.70 10.47
C CYS A 33 -2.94 3.03 10.19
N LYS A 34 -2.15 3.24 11.25
CA LYS A 34 -0.72 3.51 11.17
C LYS A 34 0.14 2.29 11.50
N GLU A 35 -0.42 1.09 11.36
CA GLU A 35 0.29 -0.15 11.70
C GLU A 35 1.26 -0.55 10.59
N ASP A 36 2.49 -0.87 10.98
CA ASP A 36 3.55 -1.31 10.08
C ASP A 36 3.25 -2.70 9.51
N THR A 37 3.29 -2.78 8.18
CA THR A 37 3.12 -4.02 7.40
C THR A 37 4.48 -4.60 6.97
N LYS A 38 5.58 -4.11 7.57
CA LYS A 38 6.96 -4.56 7.33
C LYS A 38 7.13 -6.06 7.51
N VAL A 39 6.56 -6.61 8.57
CA VAL A 39 6.67 -8.05 8.90
C VAL A 39 5.56 -8.86 8.26
N VAL A 40 4.30 -8.37 8.34
CA VAL A 40 3.14 -9.06 7.77
C VAL A 40 2.21 -8.05 7.09
N GLY A 41 2.38 -7.92 5.78
CA GLY A 41 1.50 -7.17 4.90
C GLY A 41 0.73 -8.09 3.97
N HIS A 42 -0.56 -7.82 3.78
CA HIS A 42 -1.39 -8.51 2.80
C HIS A 42 -1.85 -7.54 1.72
N ASP A 43 -1.64 -7.92 0.47
CA ASP A 43 -2.05 -7.16 -0.70
C ASP A 43 -3.46 -7.56 -1.15
N CYS A 44 -4.37 -6.60 -1.20
CA CYS A 44 -5.75 -6.87 -1.59
C CYS A 44 -5.86 -7.12 -3.11
N LYS A 45 -6.52 -8.21 -3.50
CA LYS A 45 -6.67 -8.61 -4.91
C LYS A 45 -7.48 -7.61 -5.76
N TYR A 46 -8.33 -6.79 -5.14
CA TYR A 46 -9.22 -5.87 -5.84
C TYR A 46 -8.61 -4.48 -6.01
N CYS A 47 -8.13 -3.87 -4.91
CA CYS A 47 -7.57 -2.52 -4.91
C CYS A 47 -6.04 -2.47 -5.01
N LYS A 48 -5.35 -3.62 -4.92
CA LYS A 48 -3.88 -3.75 -4.95
C LYS A 48 -3.16 -2.84 -3.95
N ARG A 49 -3.80 -2.59 -2.81
CA ARG A 49 -3.23 -1.85 -1.67
C ARG A 49 -2.80 -2.84 -0.59
N ARG A 50 -1.78 -2.46 0.18
CA ARG A 50 -1.24 -3.23 1.30
C ARG A 50 -1.96 -2.88 2.59
N PHE A 51 -2.32 -3.91 3.36
CA PHE A 51 -3.01 -3.81 4.63
C PHE A 51 -2.36 -4.71 5.69
N CYS A 52 -2.49 -4.34 6.96
CA CYS A 52 -2.09 -5.20 8.07
C CYS A 52 -3.06 -6.39 8.23
N ILE A 53 -2.69 -7.37 9.08
CA ILE A 53 -3.48 -8.58 9.33
C ILE A 53 -4.93 -8.26 9.74
N LYS A 54 -5.14 -7.17 10.49
CA LYS A 54 -6.47 -6.74 10.96
C LYS A 54 -7.36 -6.18 9.82
N HIS A 55 -6.75 -5.55 8.82
CA HIS A 55 -7.47 -4.87 7.73
C HIS A 55 -7.34 -5.56 6.36
N ARG A 56 -6.77 -6.77 6.32
CA ARG A 56 -6.57 -7.56 5.09
C ARG A 56 -7.88 -7.93 4.39
N ALA A 57 -8.98 -8.04 5.15
CA ALA A 57 -10.26 -8.48 4.62
C ALA A 57 -10.89 -7.35 3.78
N PRO A 58 -11.39 -7.63 2.56
CA PRO A 58 -11.99 -6.62 1.69
C PRO A 58 -13.19 -5.92 2.33
N GLU A 59 -13.91 -6.60 3.22
CA GLU A 59 -15.05 -6.04 3.95
C GLU A 59 -14.62 -4.95 4.95
N THR A 60 -13.49 -5.16 5.64
CA THR A 60 -13.00 -4.24 6.69
C THR A 60 -12.59 -2.87 6.15
N HIS A 61 -12.05 -2.82 4.94
CA HIS A 61 -11.63 -1.58 4.28
C HIS A 61 -12.59 -1.10 3.19
N GLY A 62 -13.80 -1.67 3.12
CA GLY A 62 -14.82 -1.24 2.17
C GLY A 62 -14.39 -1.38 0.71
N CYS A 63 -13.69 -2.47 0.38
CA CYS A 63 -13.16 -2.68 -0.95
C CYS A 63 -14.29 -2.77 -1.99
N SER A 64 -14.24 -1.96 -3.05
CA SER A 64 -15.10 -2.18 -4.21
C SER A 64 -14.73 -3.52 -4.86
N THR A 65 -15.70 -4.43 -4.97
CA THR A 65 -15.57 -5.72 -5.67
C THR A 65 -15.21 -5.58 -7.17
N LYS A 66 -15.29 -4.36 -7.71
CA LYS A 66 -14.88 -4.05 -9.06
C LYS A 66 -13.34 -3.96 -9.11
N PRO A 67 -12.66 -4.79 -9.93
CA PRO A 67 -11.23 -4.66 -10.11
C PRO A 67 -10.90 -3.23 -10.60
N VAL A 68 -9.80 -2.68 -10.10
CA VAL A 68 -9.34 -1.35 -10.52
C VAL A 68 -9.15 -1.34 -12.04
N LYS A 69 -9.97 -0.57 -12.74
CA LYS A 69 -9.82 -0.37 -14.19
C LYS A 69 -8.49 0.35 -14.41
N LEU A 70 -7.55 -0.33 -15.04
CA LEU A 70 -6.28 0.26 -15.43
C LEU A 70 -6.48 1.05 -16.73
N THR A 71 -5.72 2.13 -16.89
CA THR A 71 -5.56 2.78 -18.20
C THR A 71 -4.80 1.84 -19.14
N LYS A 72 -4.78 2.14 -20.44
CA LYS A 72 -3.93 1.42 -21.42
C LYS A 72 -2.44 1.39 -21.06
N TYR A 73 -2.01 2.22 -20.10
CA TYR A 73 -0.63 2.29 -19.57
C TYR A 73 -0.51 1.69 -18.16
N GLY A 74 -1.45 0.86 -17.72
CA GLY A 74 -1.36 0.16 -16.43
C GLY A 74 -1.58 1.03 -15.18
N ARG A 75 -1.96 2.31 -15.32
CA ARG A 75 -2.24 3.18 -14.16
C ARG A 75 -3.67 2.99 -13.66
N PRO A 76 -3.90 2.92 -12.33
CA PRO A 76 -5.25 2.98 -11.76
C PRO A 76 -6.01 4.20 -12.28
N LYS A 77 -7.22 4.02 -12.82
CA LYS A 77 -8.13 5.14 -13.10
C LYS A 77 -8.53 5.74 -11.75
N LEU A 78 -7.93 6.88 -11.39
CA LEU A 78 -8.27 7.64 -10.18
C LEU A 78 -9.78 7.89 -10.18
N LYS A 79 -10.49 7.36 -9.19
CA LYS A 79 -11.90 7.68 -8.99
C LYS A 79 -11.94 9.11 -8.45
N LYS A 80 -12.50 10.01 -9.26
CA LYS A 80 -12.73 11.41 -8.92
C LYS A 80 -13.91 11.52 -7.98
#